data_AF-A0A2I0NWC6-F1
#
_entry.id   AF-A0A2I0NWC6-F1
#
_cell.length_a   1.000
_cell.length_b   1.000
_cell.length_c   1.000
_cell.angle_alpha   90.00
_cell.angle_beta   90.00
_cell.angle_gamma   90.00
#
_symmetry.space_group_name_H-M   'P 1'
#
loop_
_entity.id
_entity.type
_entity.pdbx_description
1 polymer ?
#
loop_
_entity_poly.entity_id
_entity_poly.type
_entity_poly.pdbx_seq_one_letter_code
_entity_poly.pdbx_strand_id
1 'polypeptide(L)'
;MFHYMPKAQKRKYEKIEASEIDLVLQCNDSHEFYERYRKTFPGKKKGIDSISKIWKRRSEFLKKMQPEEQPVESAIGSSHELELLIGAQNKILAEMSGVMKEHLKVSREILARFPKPIPKYEEPLSKPGEINPPEQKEPVKKICVEKRTDIMIGS
;
A
#
# COMPACT_ATOMS: atom_id res chain seq x y z
N MET A 1 -33.10 48.95 7.41
CA MET A 1 -31.81 49.47 6.92
C MET A 1 -31.04 48.28 6.35
N PHE A 2 -31.02 48.10 5.03
CA PHE A 2 -30.42 46.90 4.42
C PHE A 2 -28.92 47.11 4.18
N HIS A 3 -28.07 46.36 4.86
CA HIS A 3 -26.64 46.36 4.59
C HIS A 3 -26.37 45.74 3.20
N TYR A 4 -25.98 46.58 2.25
CA TYR A 4 -25.40 46.16 0.98
C TYR A 4 -24.07 45.44 1.25
N MET A 5 -24.07 44.11 1.32
CA MET A 5 -22.81 43.36 1.34
C MET A 5 -22.12 43.51 -0.03
N PRO A 6 -20.85 43.93 -0.09
CA PRO A 6 -20.12 44.04 -1.35
C PRO A 6 -20.04 42.67 -2.03
N LYS A 7 -20.62 42.55 -3.23
CA LYS A 7 -20.49 41.33 -4.05
C LYS A 7 -19.01 41.11 -4.34
N ALA A 8 -18.44 40.02 -3.81
CA ALA A 8 -17.02 39.72 -3.94
C ALA A 8 -16.60 39.75 -5.43
N GLN A 9 -15.64 40.61 -5.76
CA GLN A 9 -15.12 40.72 -7.12
C GLN A 9 -14.59 39.37 -7.56
N LYS A 10 -15.14 38.81 -8.66
CA LYS A 10 -14.66 37.57 -9.26
C LYS A 10 -13.20 37.77 -9.70
N ARG A 11 -12.27 37.27 -8.88
CA ARG A 11 -10.83 37.33 -9.18
C ARG A 11 -10.58 36.65 -10.53
N LYS A 12 -9.85 37.32 -11.42
CA LYS A 12 -9.40 36.71 -12.68
C LYS A 12 -8.37 35.63 -12.33
N TYR A 13 -8.82 34.39 -12.22
CA TYR A 13 -7.92 33.24 -12.07
C TYR A 13 -7.09 33.08 -13.34
N GLU A 14 -5.83 32.73 -13.17
CA GLU A 14 -4.98 32.29 -14.27
C GLU A 14 -5.63 31.08 -14.97
N LYS A 15 -5.60 31.04 -16.30
CA LYS A 15 -6.11 29.89 -17.05
C LYS A 15 -5.17 28.70 -16.79
N ILE A 16 -5.73 27.64 -16.22
CA ILE A 16 -5.02 26.38 -15.97
C ILE A 16 -5.29 25.49 -17.19
N GLU A 17 -4.24 24.92 -17.78
CA GLU A 17 -4.38 24.03 -18.93
C GLU A 17 -4.92 22.65 -18.53
N ALA A 18 -5.58 21.95 -19.45
CA ALA A 18 -6.13 20.61 -19.19
C ALA A 18 -5.05 19.63 -18.70
N SER A 19 -3.86 19.67 -19.30
CA SER A 19 -2.71 18.86 -18.90
C SER A 19 -2.23 19.12 -17.46
N GLU A 20 -2.40 20.32 -16.92
CA GLU A 20 -2.11 20.62 -15.51
C GLU A 20 -3.21 20.10 -14.57
N ILE A 21 -4.46 20.06 -15.06
CA ILE A 21 -5.58 19.44 -14.36
C ILE A 21 -5.40 17.92 -14.30
N ASP A 22 -5.07 17.28 -15.42
CA ASP A 22 -4.85 15.83 -15.48
C ASP A 22 -3.71 15.43 -14.54
N LEU A 23 -2.60 16.18 -14.54
CA LEU A 23 -1.47 15.94 -13.65
C LEU A 23 -1.85 16.08 -12.16
N VAL A 24 -2.62 17.11 -11.77
CA VAL A 24 -3.00 17.30 -10.36
C VAL A 24 -3.97 16.25 -9.87
N LEU A 25 -4.80 15.69 -10.75
CA LEU A 25 -5.72 14.59 -10.44
C LEU A 25 -4.95 13.28 -10.20
N GLN A 26 -3.93 12.98 -11.01
CA GLN A 26 -3.10 11.78 -10.92
C GLN A 26 -2.17 11.71 -9.69
N CYS A 27 -1.91 12.84 -9.01
CA CYS A 27 -1.03 12.88 -7.84
C CYS A 27 -1.79 12.63 -6.53
N ASN A 28 -1.17 11.92 -5.60
CA ASN A 28 -1.73 11.58 -4.30
C ASN A 28 -1.57 12.71 -3.27
N ASP A 29 -0.43 13.41 -3.30
CA ASP A 29 -0.12 14.52 -2.41
C ASP A 29 0.47 15.75 -3.14
N SER A 30 0.58 16.87 -2.42
CA SER A 30 1.04 18.15 -2.98
C SER A 30 2.54 18.21 -3.30
N HIS A 31 3.36 17.41 -2.61
CA HIS A 31 4.80 17.36 -2.83
C HIS A 31 5.10 16.54 -4.09
N GLU A 32 4.47 15.37 -4.24
CA GLU A 32 4.46 14.59 -5.47
C GLU A 32 4.02 15.44 -6.66
N PHE A 33 2.92 16.20 -6.51
CA PHE A 33 2.45 17.10 -7.56
C PHE A 33 3.48 18.16 -7.93
N TYR A 34 4.14 18.80 -6.96
CA TYR A 34 5.17 19.81 -7.24
C TYR A 34 6.37 19.24 -8.02
N GLU A 35 6.88 18.09 -7.57
CA GLU A 35 8.02 17.41 -8.21
C GLU A 35 7.68 16.94 -9.63
N ARG A 36 6.50 16.34 -9.82
CA ARG A 36 6.03 15.94 -11.16
C ARG A 36 5.77 17.16 -12.03
N TYR A 37 5.19 18.24 -11.50
CA TYR A 37 4.92 19.47 -12.27
C TYR A 37 6.20 20.06 -12.87
N ARG A 38 7.30 20.12 -12.10
CA ARG A 38 8.62 20.58 -12.58
C ARG A 38 9.18 19.71 -13.71
N LYS A 39 8.95 18.39 -13.65
CA LYS A 39 9.42 17.42 -14.66
C LYS A 39 8.56 17.42 -15.93
N THR A 40 7.24 17.51 -15.79
CA THR A 40 6.28 17.49 -16.91
C THR A 40 6.20 18.83 -17.64
N PHE A 41 6.39 19.96 -16.94
CA PHE A 41 6.29 21.30 -17.51
C PHE A 41 7.57 22.14 -17.32
N PRO A 42 8.75 21.70 -17.81
CA PRO A 42 10.02 22.39 -17.57
C PRO A 42 10.06 23.81 -18.13
N GLY A 43 9.29 24.09 -19.19
CA GLY A 43 9.16 25.44 -19.77
C GLY A 43 8.20 26.38 -19.02
N LYS A 44 7.33 25.88 -18.13
CA LYS A 44 6.35 26.72 -17.41
C LYS A 44 7.00 27.38 -16.19
N LYS A 45 7.27 28.68 -16.27
CA LYS A 45 7.81 29.50 -15.16
C LYS A 45 6.78 29.81 -14.05
N LYS A 46 5.96 28.83 -13.64
CA LYS A 46 5.05 29.00 -12.49
C LYS A 46 5.81 28.85 -11.17
N GLY A 47 5.64 29.81 -10.26
CA GLY A 47 6.18 29.75 -8.91
C GLY A 47 5.46 28.73 -8.02
N ILE A 48 6.09 28.38 -6.90
CA ILE A 48 5.54 27.45 -5.88
C ILE A 48 4.11 27.82 -5.45
N ASP A 49 3.81 29.11 -5.31
CA ASP A 49 2.47 29.59 -4.95
C ASP A 49 1.41 29.33 -6.02
N SER A 50 1.79 29.42 -7.30
CA SER A 50 0.89 29.15 -8.42
C SER A 50 0.61 27.65 -8.55
N ILE A 51 1.64 26.81 -8.40
CA ILE A 51 1.50 25.36 -8.36
C ILE A 51 0.63 24.95 -7.14
N SER A 52 0.89 25.52 -5.97
CA SER A 52 0.07 25.31 -4.76
C SER A 52 -1.39 25.74 -4.92
N LYS A 53 -1.68 26.78 -5.71
CA LYS A 53 -3.06 27.17 -6.06
C LYS A 53 -3.75 26.15 -6.97
N ILE A 54 -3.02 25.47 -7.85
CA ILE A 54 -3.57 24.37 -8.67
C ILE A 54 -3.92 23.18 -7.76
N TRP A 55 -3.00 22.78 -6.86
CA TRP A 55 -3.27 21.71 -5.88
C TRP A 55 -4.50 21.98 -5.02
N LYS A 56 -4.64 23.19 -4.46
CA LYS A 56 -5.81 23.58 -3.65
C LYS A 56 -7.14 23.51 -4.42
N ARG A 57 -7.10 23.53 -5.76
CA ARG A 57 -8.27 23.41 -6.63
C ARG A 57 -8.49 21.99 -7.17
N ARG A 58 -7.69 21.00 -6.77
CA ARG A 58 -7.88 19.58 -7.11
C ARG A 58 -9.32 19.11 -6.89
N SER A 59 -9.94 19.51 -5.77
CA SER A 59 -11.34 19.19 -5.47
C SER A 59 -12.35 19.89 -6.39
N GLU A 60 -12.06 21.08 -6.92
CA GLU A 60 -12.89 21.72 -7.96
C GLU A 60 -12.79 20.97 -9.30
N PHE A 61 -11.63 20.39 -9.60
CA PHE A 61 -11.43 19.62 -10.83
C PHE A 61 -12.05 18.22 -10.74
N LEU A 62 -11.90 17.53 -9.60
CA LEU A 62 -12.62 16.27 -9.32
C LEU A 62 -14.14 16.43 -9.50
N LYS A 63 -14.72 17.49 -8.95
CA LYS A 63 -16.15 17.84 -9.08
C LYS A 63 -16.60 18.30 -10.48
N LYS A 64 -15.67 18.46 -11.43
CA LYS A 64 -15.97 18.72 -12.85
C LYS A 64 -15.77 17.48 -13.72
N MET A 65 -14.96 16.53 -13.25
CA MET A 65 -14.73 15.23 -13.90
C MET A 65 -15.78 14.20 -13.48
N GLN A 66 -16.33 14.30 -12.26
CA GLN A 66 -17.71 13.88 -12.04
C GLN A 66 -18.60 14.88 -12.79
N PRO A 67 -19.34 14.48 -13.85
CA PRO A 67 -20.50 15.26 -14.25
C PRO A 67 -21.43 15.35 -13.05
N GLU A 68 -22.10 16.49 -12.90
CA GLU A 68 -23.14 16.69 -11.90
C GLU A 68 -24.32 15.79 -12.27
N GLU A 69 -24.29 14.54 -11.80
CA GLU A 69 -25.35 13.56 -12.02
C GLU A 69 -26.66 14.17 -11.53
N GLN A 70 -27.58 14.39 -12.47
CA GLN A 70 -28.95 14.72 -12.11
C GLN A 70 -29.51 13.57 -11.25
N PRO A 71 -30.35 13.86 -10.25
CA PRO A 71 -30.85 12.85 -9.32
C PRO A 71 -31.93 11.98 -9.98
N VAL A 72 -31.52 11.08 -10.88
CA VAL A 72 -32.39 10.10 -11.55
C VAL A 72 -31.68 8.74 -11.68
N GLU A 73 -31.94 7.88 -10.69
CA GLU A 73 -32.08 6.41 -10.81
C GLU A 73 -30.87 5.49 -11.18
N SER A 74 -29.72 6.00 -11.64
CA SER A 74 -28.59 5.11 -12.05
C SER A 74 -27.75 4.46 -10.93
N ALA A 75 -27.96 4.82 -9.66
CA ALA A 75 -27.16 4.29 -8.53
C ALA A 75 -27.29 2.77 -8.32
N ILE A 76 -28.38 2.15 -8.80
CA ILE A 76 -28.65 0.72 -8.64
C ILE A 76 -27.76 -0.14 -9.56
N GLY A 77 -27.41 0.35 -10.76
CA GLY A 77 -26.61 -0.40 -11.73
C GLY A 77 -25.16 -0.65 -11.26
N SER A 78 -24.52 0.40 -10.72
CA SER A 78 -23.13 0.36 -10.26
C SER A 78 -22.91 -0.63 -9.10
N SER A 79 -23.84 -0.68 -8.14
CA SER A 79 -23.76 -1.65 -7.03
C SER A 79 -23.94 -3.09 -7.52
N HIS A 80 -24.84 -3.32 -8.47
CA HIS A 80 -25.09 -4.66 -9.00
C HIS A 80 -23.92 -5.18 -9.85
N GLU A 81 -23.32 -4.33 -10.68
CA GLU A 81 -22.11 -4.70 -11.44
C GLU A 81 -20.93 -5.02 -10.52
N LEU A 82 -20.77 -4.27 -9.43
CA LEU A 82 -19.77 -4.54 -8.39
C LEU A 82 -20.03 -5.88 -7.68
N GLU A 83 -21.28 -6.20 -7.32
CA GLU A 83 -21.66 -7.49 -6.74
C GLU A 83 -21.37 -8.67 -7.69
N LEU A 84 -21.67 -8.52 -8.99
CA LEU A 84 -21.36 -9.51 -10.02
C LEU A 84 -19.84 -9.72 -10.14
N LEU A 85 -19.05 -8.64 -10.12
CA LEU A 85 -17.59 -8.70 -10.19
C LEU A 85 -16.99 -9.38 -8.95
N ILE A 86 -17.47 -9.05 -7.75
CA ILE A 86 -17.07 -9.70 -6.48
C ILE A 86 -17.47 -11.19 -6.50
N GLY A 87 -18.65 -11.53 -7.01
CA GLY A 87 -19.10 -12.91 -7.19
C GLY A 87 -18.20 -13.71 -8.13
N ALA A 88 -17.84 -13.12 -9.28
CA ALA A 88 -16.89 -13.72 -10.23
C ALA A 88 -15.50 -13.92 -9.62
N GLN A 89 -14.98 -12.92 -8.90
CA GLN A 89 -13.69 -13.01 -8.21
C GLN A 89 -13.69 -14.12 -7.15
N ASN A 90 -14.72 -14.18 -6.31
CA ASN A 90 -14.86 -15.22 -5.28
C ASN A 90 -14.96 -16.63 -5.89
N LYS A 91 -15.64 -16.78 -7.02
CA LYS A 91 -15.69 -18.05 -7.76
C LYS A 91 -14.31 -18.49 -8.24
N ILE A 92 -13.54 -17.59 -8.87
CA ILE A 92 -12.18 -17.87 -9.34
C ILE A 92 -11.27 -18.26 -8.16
N LEU A 93 -11.35 -17.56 -7.02
CA LEU A 93 -10.59 -17.88 -5.82
C LEU A 93 -10.96 -19.26 -5.24
N ALA A 94 -12.24 -19.64 -5.27
CA ALA A 94 -12.70 -20.96 -4.84
C ALA A 94 -12.16 -22.08 -5.76
N GLU A 95 -12.21 -21.88 -7.09
CA GLU A 95 -11.66 -22.82 -8.08
C GLU A 95 -10.13 -22.97 -7.92
N MET A 96 -9.39 -21.87 -7.78
CA MET A 96 -7.96 -21.88 -7.48
C MET A 96 -7.64 -22.63 -6.17
N SER A 97 -8.46 -22.45 -5.12
CA SER A 97 -8.31 -23.19 -3.86
C SER A 97 -8.51 -24.69 -4.06
N GLY A 98 -9.46 -25.09 -4.91
CA GLY A 98 -9.69 -26.49 -5.30
C GLY A 98 -8.46 -27.08 -6.00
N VAL A 99 -8.00 -26.47 -7.08
CA VAL A 99 -6.82 -26.89 -7.84
C VAL A 99 -5.58 -26.99 -6.94
N MET A 100 -5.38 -26.03 -6.03
CA MET A 100 -4.23 -26.04 -5.13
C MET A 100 -4.31 -27.17 -4.07
N LYS A 101 -5.51 -27.54 -3.61
CA LYS A 101 -5.70 -28.73 -2.75
C LYS A 101 -5.42 -30.02 -3.49
N GLU A 102 -5.87 -30.14 -4.74
CA GLU A 102 -5.58 -31.31 -5.59
C GLU A 102 -4.08 -31.42 -5.89
N HIS A 103 -3.42 -30.32 -6.25
CA HIS A 103 -1.98 -30.27 -6.44
C HIS A 103 -1.21 -30.72 -5.19
N LEU A 104 -1.63 -30.28 -3.99
CA LEU A 104 -1.04 -30.73 -2.72
C LEU A 104 -1.30 -32.23 -2.45
N LYS A 105 -2.49 -32.74 -2.79
CA LYS A 105 -2.82 -34.17 -2.67
C LYS A 105 -1.93 -35.03 -3.58
N VAL A 106 -1.84 -34.67 -4.85
CA VAL A 106 -0.99 -35.35 -5.86
C VAL A 106 0.49 -35.26 -5.46
N SER A 107 0.96 -34.09 -5.02
CA SER A 107 2.33 -33.90 -4.53
C SER A 107 2.65 -34.81 -3.34
N ARG A 108 1.72 -34.94 -2.38
CA ARG A 108 1.88 -35.86 -1.23
C ARG A 108 1.87 -37.32 -1.66
N GLU A 109 1.05 -37.70 -2.63
CA GLU A 109 1.01 -39.06 -3.16
C GLU A 109 2.31 -39.42 -3.90
N ILE A 110 2.82 -38.50 -4.72
CA ILE A 110 4.13 -38.62 -5.39
C ILE A 110 5.23 -38.78 -4.33
N LEU A 111 5.28 -37.91 -3.32
CA LEU A 111 6.24 -37.99 -2.22
C LEU A 111 6.15 -39.31 -1.43
N ALA A 112 4.94 -39.87 -1.25
CA ALA A 112 4.74 -41.15 -0.58
C ALA A 112 5.23 -42.37 -1.39
N ARG A 113 5.40 -42.22 -2.71
CA ARG A 113 5.99 -43.26 -3.60
C ARG A 113 7.51 -43.25 -3.61
N PHE A 114 8.16 -42.18 -3.15
CA PHE A 114 9.61 -42.19 -2.95
C PHE A 114 9.97 -43.06 -1.74
N PRO A 115 11.10 -43.80 -1.78
CA PRO A 115 11.57 -44.54 -0.63
C PRO A 115 11.82 -43.57 0.52
N LYS A 116 11.17 -43.80 1.67
CA LYS A 116 11.48 -43.08 2.91
C LYS A 116 12.98 -43.24 3.18
N PRO A 117 13.71 -42.16 3.51
CA PRO A 117 15.13 -42.30 3.87
C PRO A 117 15.24 -43.27 5.05
N ILE A 118 15.91 -44.39 4.81
CA ILE A 118 16.14 -45.42 5.83
C ILE A 118 16.97 -44.75 6.93
N PRO A 119 16.48 -44.67 8.18
CA PRO A 119 17.34 -44.26 9.28
C PRO A 119 18.41 -45.34 9.42
N LYS A 120 19.64 -45.01 9.03
CA LYS A 120 20.80 -45.86 9.33
C LYS A 120 20.95 -45.89 10.85
N TYR A 121 20.59 -47.02 11.46
CA TYR A 121 20.76 -47.24 12.89
C TYR A 121 21.80 -48.33 13.10
N GLU A 122 23.03 -47.89 13.33
CA GLU A 122 23.97 -48.51 14.27
C GLU A 122 24.18 -47.38 15.31
N GLU A 123 23.58 -47.41 16.51
CA GLU A 123 23.79 -48.31 17.65
C GLU A 123 25.21 -48.18 18.27
N PRO A 124 25.39 -48.13 19.61
CA PRO A 124 24.48 -47.72 20.69
C PRO A 124 25.00 -46.47 21.46
N LEU A 125 24.10 -45.57 21.87
CA LEU A 125 24.46 -44.48 22.79
C LEU A 125 24.40 -44.98 24.24
N SER A 126 25.56 -45.38 24.78
CA SER A 126 25.72 -45.82 26.17
C SER A 126 25.21 -44.81 27.21
N LYS A 127 24.53 -45.33 28.24
CA LYS A 127 24.05 -44.64 29.45
C LYS A 127 24.05 -45.65 30.61
N PRO A 128 23.97 -45.26 31.90
CA PRO A 128 24.45 -44.02 32.56
C PRO A 128 25.25 -44.29 33.86
N GLY A 129 25.83 -43.24 34.46
CA GLY A 129 26.48 -43.25 35.80
C GLY A 129 28.02 -43.16 35.73
N GLU A 130 28.73 -42.52 36.67
CA GLU A 130 28.34 -41.75 37.86
C GLU A 130 29.49 -40.82 38.30
N ILE A 131 29.18 -39.84 39.17
CA ILE A 131 30.01 -39.03 40.10
C ILE A 131 29.95 -37.50 39.83
N ASN A 132 29.75 -36.73 40.91
CA ASN A 132 29.40 -35.29 40.91
C ASN A 132 30.68 -34.36 41.03
N PRO A 133 30.58 -33.09 41.47
CA PRO A 133 30.88 -31.86 40.70
C PRO A 133 32.20 -31.17 41.16
N PRO A 134 32.58 -29.91 40.79
CA PRO A 134 31.88 -28.84 40.04
C PRO A 134 32.77 -28.22 38.89
N GLU A 135 32.70 -26.98 38.38
CA GLU A 135 31.99 -25.72 38.73
C GLU A 135 31.77 -24.77 37.52
N GLN A 136 30.98 -23.69 37.73
CA GLN A 136 31.00 -22.37 37.06
C GLN A 136 31.30 -22.21 35.54
N LYS A 137 30.27 -21.99 34.71
CA LYS A 137 29.78 -20.65 34.24
C LYS A 137 29.03 -20.68 32.88
N GLU A 138 28.13 -19.72 32.70
CA GLU A 138 27.13 -19.66 31.62
C GLU A 138 27.67 -19.25 30.22
N PRO A 139 26.99 -19.63 29.12
CA PRO A 139 27.39 -19.26 27.76
C PRO A 139 26.68 -17.99 27.24
N VAL A 140 27.42 -16.93 26.92
CA VAL A 140 26.85 -15.72 26.28
C VAL A 140 27.28 -15.57 24.82
N LYS A 141 26.32 -15.92 23.97
CA LYS A 141 26.08 -15.56 22.56
C LYS A 141 26.79 -14.27 22.09
N LYS A 142 27.50 -14.34 20.96
CA LYS A 142 27.84 -13.16 20.14
C LYS A 142 26.66 -12.82 19.21
N ILE A 143 25.97 -11.73 19.48
CA ILE A 143 25.17 -11.00 18.47
C ILE A 143 25.59 -9.54 18.55
N CYS A 144 26.04 -8.99 17.43
CA CYS A 144 26.36 -7.57 17.30
C CYS A 144 25.05 -6.79 17.12
N VAL A 145 24.77 -5.83 18.01
CA VAL A 145 23.76 -4.79 17.78
C VAL A 145 24.35 -3.44 18.16
N GLU A 146 24.32 -2.54 17.20
CA GLU A 146 24.83 -1.19 17.23
C GLU A 146 24.03 -0.33 18.24
N LYS A 147 24.73 0.47 19.06
CA LYS A 147 24.08 1.25 20.14
C LYS A 147 23.45 2.53 19.59
N ARG A 148 22.22 2.80 20.04
CA ARG A 148 21.49 4.07 19.82
C ARG A 148 22.35 5.29 20.20
N THR A 149 22.27 6.34 19.39
CA THR A 149 22.66 7.70 19.76
C THR A 149 21.59 8.33 20.67
N ASP A 150 21.97 8.74 21.87
CA ASP A 150 21.14 9.60 22.72
C ASP A 150 21.18 11.05 22.22
N ILE A 151 20.06 11.75 22.31
CA ILE A 151 19.93 13.16 21.91
C ILE A 151 19.85 14.02 23.17
N MET A 152 20.86 14.86 23.40
CA MET A 152 20.87 15.81 24.51
C MET A 152 19.91 16.98 24.24
N ILE A 153 19.01 17.25 25.18
CA ILE A 153 18.20 18.47 25.24
C ILE A 153 18.81 19.35 26.35
N GLY A 154 19.21 20.57 25.99
CA GLY A 154 19.69 21.59 26.94
C GLY A 154 18.56 22.50 27.43
N SER A 155 18.67 22.96 28.67
CA SER A 155 17.80 23.96 29.30
C SER A 155 18.29 25.38 29.09
#